data_AF-A0A1G1IZB4-F1
#
_entry.id   AF-A0A1G1IZB4-F1
#
_cell.length_a   1.000
_cell.length_b   1.000
_cell.length_c   1.000
_cell.angle_alpha   90.00
_cell.angle_beta   90.00
_cell.angle_gamma   90.00
#
_symmetry.space_group_name_H-M   'P 1'
#
loop_
_entity.id
_entity.type
_entity.pdbx_description
1 polymer ?
#
loop_
_entity_poly.entity_id
_entity_poly.type
_entity_poly.pdbx_seq_one_letter_code
_entity_poly.pdbx_strand_id
1 'polypeptide(L)'
;MIRLQGLVPYQDIDIEFIGVRPGEKLFEEILTAEEGNIATKHNRIFVARENRQFSIKDAERVLQTFQAALDQPMFADVTIRSVLRSNVAHYEPETVVTQKTQDGCLPSLEIVR
;
A
#
# COMPACT_ATOMS: atom_id res chain seq x y z
N MET A 1 15.82 0.49 16.20
CA MET A 1 15.75 1.55 17.22
C MET A 1 16.15 1.06 18.62
N ILE A 2 15.65 -0.09 19.10
CA ILE A 2 16.02 -0.67 20.42
C ILE A 2 17.54 -0.79 20.60
N ARG A 3 18.23 -1.45 19.67
CA ARG A 3 19.71 -1.58 19.71
C ARG A 3 20.46 -0.25 19.62
N LEU A 4 19.88 0.76 18.97
CA LEU A 4 20.51 2.09 18.87
C LEU A 4 20.55 2.82 20.22
N GLN A 5 19.73 2.37 21.19
CA GLN A 5 19.69 2.89 22.55
C GLN A 5 20.52 2.04 23.53
N GLY A 6 21.31 1.08 23.03
CA GLY A 6 22.14 0.19 23.86
C GLY A 6 21.36 -0.90 24.58
N LEU A 7 20.07 -1.10 24.27
CA LEU A 7 19.21 -2.12 24.85
C LEU A 7 19.19 -3.39 24.00
N VAL A 8 18.98 -4.55 24.63
CA VAL A 8 18.91 -5.87 24.02
C VAL A 8 17.46 -6.28 23.76
N PRO A 9 17.05 -6.45 22.48
CA PRO A 9 15.74 -6.99 22.11
C PRO A 9 15.45 -8.35 22.77
N TYR A 10 14.20 -8.58 23.18
CA TYR A 10 13.72 -9.79 23.86
C TYR A 10 14.32 -10.04 25.25
N GLN A 11 15.13 -9.11 25.77
CA GLN A 11 15.66 -9.17 27.13
C GLN A 11 15.23 -7.94 27.93
N ASP A 12 15.61 -6.75 27.45
CA ASP A 12 15.25 -5.49 28.12
C ASP A 12 13.87 -4.98 27.69
N ILE A 13 13.48 -5.31 26.45
CA ILE A 13 12.20 -4.95 25.83
C ILE A 13 11.69 -6.15 25.07
N ASP A 14 10.51 -6.64 25.45
CA ASP A 14 9.83 -7.71 24.74
C ASP A 14 9.27 -7.23 23.40
N ILE A 15 9.23 -8.13 22.41
CA ILE A 15 8.77 -7.82 21.05
C ILE A 15 7.78 -8.89 20.62
N GLU A 16 6.53 -8.46 20.42
CA GLU A 16 5.47 -9.29 19.88
C GLU A 16 5.16 -8.90 18.43
N PHE A 17 5.07 -9.90 17.54
CA PHE A 17 4.65 -9.69 16.16
C PHE A 17 3.13 -9.90 16.06
N ILE A 18 2.40 -8.82 15.81
CA ILE A 18 0.93 -8.81 15.73
C ILE A 18 0.38 -9.04 14.30
N GLY A 19 1.27 -9.32 13.35
CA GLY A 19 0.92 -9.48 11.94
C GLY A 19 0.74 -8.13 11.22
N VAL A 20 0.25 -8.23 9.98
CA VAL A 20 0.08 -7.10 9.05
C VAL A 20 -1.35 -6.57 9.15
N ARG A 21 -1.53 -5.24 9.14
CA ARG A 21 -2.87 -4.63 9.20
C ARG A 21 -3.55 -4.68 7.82
N PRO A 22 -4.88 -4.65 7.75
CA PRO A 22 -5.59 -4.65 6.47
C PRO A 22 -5.15 -3.49 5.57
N GLY A 23 -4.66 -3.81 4.37
CA GLY A 23 -4.16 -2.84 3.40
C GLY A 23 -2.69 -2.44 3.56
N GLU A 24 -1.93 -3.04 4.48
CA GLU A 24 -0.48 -2.86 4.56
C GLU A 24 0.26 -3.85 3.67
N LYS A 25 1.21 -3.36 2.86
CA LYS A 25 2.14 -4.21 2.10
C LYS A 25 3.38 -4.52 2.96
N LEU A 26 3.86 -5.77 2.91
CA LEU A 26 5.13 -6.15 3.57
C LEU A 26 6.36 -5.59 2.86
N PHE A 27 6.26 -5.42 1.54
CA PHE A 27 7.30 -4.85 0.71
C PHE A 27 6.68 -3.86 -0.26
N GLU A 28 7.29 -2.68 -0.36
CA GLU A 28 6.92 -1.69 -1.36
C GLU A 28 7.62 -1.99 -2.69
N GLU A 29 6.99 -1.57 -3.78
CA GLU A 29 7.60 -1.60 -5.10
C GLU A 29 8.69 -0.52 -5.18
N ILE A 30 9.86 -0.88 -5.71
CA ILE A 30 10.93 0.07 -5.96
C ILE A 30 10.70 0.67 -7.35
N LEU A 31 10.73 2.00 -7.44
CA LEU A 31 10.70 2.70 -8.71
C LEU A 31 11.98 2.39 -9.52
N THR A 32 11.91 1.39 -10.40
CA THR A 32 13.08 0.91 -11.17
C THR A 32 13.14 1.55 -12.56
N ALA A 33 14.31 1.46 -13.21
CA ALA A 33 14.49 1.98 -14.57
C ALA A 33 13.56 1.32 -15.61
N GLU A 34 13.11 0.09 -15.35
CA GLU A 34 12.20 -0.69 -16.19
C GLU A 34 10.79 -0.08 -16.25
N GLU A 35 10.40 0.70 -15.24
CA GLU A 35 9.14 1.44 -15.18
C GLU A 35 9.21 2.81 -15.90
N GLY A 36 10.32 3.11 -16.58
CA GLY A 36 10.45 4.31 -17.42
C GLY A 36 10.97 5.53 -16.66
N ASN A 37 12.00 5.38 -15.82
CA ASN A 37 12.58 6.50 -15.10
C ASN A 37 13.64 7.25 -15.93
N ILE A 38 13.54 8.59 -16.00
CA ILE A 38 14.55 9.45 -16.63
C ILE A 38 15.59 9.83 -15.58
N ALA A 39 16.86 9.54 -15.85
CA ALA A 39 17.95 9.99 -14.99
C ALA A 39 18.04 11.51 -14.98
N THR A 40 18.19 12.11 -13.80
CA THR A 40 18.56 13.52 -13.67
C THR A 40 20.09 13.68 -13.66
N LYS A 41 20.57 14.93 -13.53
CA LYS A 41 22.00 15.21 -13.30
C LYS A 41 22.54 14.56 -12.02
N HIS A 42 21.68 14.22 -11.06
CA HIS A 42 22.07 13.60 -9.80
C HIS A 42 21.81 12.09 -9.84
N ASN A 43 22.85 11.31 -9.54
CA ASN A 43 22.86 9.83 -9.67
C ASN A 43 21.87 9.06 -8.78
N ARG A 44 21.14 9.75 -7.88
CA ARG A 44 20.14 9.15 -6.99
C ARG A 44 18.75 9.78 -7.13
N ILE A 45 18.57 10.67 -8.10
CA ILE A 45 17.30 11.37 -8.35
C ILE A 45 16.84 11.02 -9.76
N PHE A 46 15.64 10.48 -9.86
CA PHE A 46 15.03 10.01 -11.09
C PHE A 46 13.65 10.67 -11.26
N VAL A 47 13.25 10.89 -12.51
CA VAL A 47 11.91 11.40 -12.87
C VAL A 47 11.08 10.24 -13.41
N ALA A 48 9.97 9.94 -12.76
CA ALA A 48 9.02 8.94 -13.23
C ALA A 48 8.36 9.39 -14.54
N ARG A 49 8.24 8.48 -15.52
CA ARG A 49 7.42 8.72 -16.72
C ARG A 49 6.02 8.19 -16.50
N GLU A 50 5.06 9.08 -16.41
CA GLU A 50 3.66 8.71 -16.55
C GLU A 50 3.25 8.71 -18.02
N ASN A 51 2.73 7.57 -18.49
CA ASN A 51 2.18 7.46 -19.84
C ASN A 51 0.75 8.01 -19.95
N ARG A 52 0.12 8.38 -18.83
CA ARG A 52 -1.27 8.86 -18.78
C ARG A 52 -1.29 10.37 -18.59
N GLN A 53 -1.88 11.07 -19.55
CA GLN A 53 -2.15 12.50 -19.42
C GLN A 53 -3.55 12.70 -18.84
N PHE A 54 -3.66 13.52 -17.81
CA PHE A 54 -4.95 13.90 -17.22
C PHE A 54 -5.27 15.35 -17.57
N SER A 55 -6.48 15.58 -18.10
CA SER A 55 -7.02 16.94 -18.22
C SER A 55 -7.56 17.40 -16.85
N ILE A 56 -7.61 18.72 -16.64
CA ILE A 56 -8.30 19.31 -15.49
C ILE A 56 -9.76 18.81 -15.43
N LYS A 57 -10.44 18.70 -16.58
CA LYS A 57 -11.81 18.19 -16.65
C LYS A 57 -11.94 16.73 -16.20
N ASP A 58 -10.92 15.91 -16.46
CA ASP A 58 -10.88 14.54 -15.99
C ASP A 58 -10.73 14.49 -14.47
N ALA A 59 -9.81 15.29 -13.92
CA ALA A 59 -9.62 15.40 -12.48
C ALA A 59 -10.92 15.87 -11.79
N GLU A 60 -11.58 16.91 -12.32
CA GLU A 60 -12.87 17.39 -11.81
C GLU A 60 -13.95 16.30 -11.81
N ARG A 61 -14.07 15.53 -12.89
CA ARG A 61 -15.02 14.42 -12.98
C ARG A 61 -14.74 13.33 -11.95
N VAL A 62 -13.46 12.99 -11.75
CA VAL A 62 -13.05 12.02 -10.71
C VAL A 62 -13.44 12.55 -9.34
N LEU A 63 -13.12 13.80 -9.01
CA LEU A 63 -13.45 14.42 -7.72
C LEU A 63 -14.95 14.46 -7.45
N GLN A 64 -15.77 14.81 -8.45
CA GLN A 64 -17.23 14.79 -8.33
C GLN A 64 -17.75 13.38 -8.04
N THR A 65 -17.16 12.36 -8.67
CA THR A 65 -17.54 10.96 -8.43
C THR A 65 -17.23 10.53 -6.99
N PHE A 66 -16.07 10.93 -6.47
CA PHE A 66 -15.71 10.69 -5.07
C PHE A 66 -16.64 11.43 -4.09
N GLN A 67 -16.97 12.69 -4.38
CA GLN A 67 -17.85 13.48 -3.52
C GLN A 67 -19.25 12.85 -3.43
N ALA A 68 -19.83 12.43 -4.55
CA ALA A 68 -21.10 11.72 -4.57
C ALA A 68 -21.07 10.39 -3.79
N ALA A 69 -19.93 9.69 -3.79
CA ALA A 69 -19.76 8.46 -3.01
C ALA A 69 -19.69 8.72 -1.50
N LEU A 70 -19.08 9.84 -1.08
CA LEU A 70 -18.98 10.24 0.33
C LEU A 70 -20.32 10.71 0.91
N ASP A 71 -21.17 11.34 0.09
CA ASP A 71 -22.49 11.83 0.50
C ASP A 71 -23.52 10.71 0.73
N GLN A 72 -23.19 9.45 0.42
CA GLN A 72 -24.05 8.27 0.62
C GLN A 72 -23.53 7.40 1.78
N PRO A 73 -23.88 7.71 3.04
CA PRO A 73 -23.28 7.08 4.22
C PRO A 73 -23.56 5.57 4.37
N MET A 74 -24.59 5.05 3.71
CA MET A 74 -25.05 3.67 3.89
C MET A 74 -24.13 2.61 3.22
N PHE A 75 -23.41 3.00 2.16
CA PHE A 75 -22.53 2.09 1.39
C PHE A 75 -21.16 2.70 1.09
N ALA A 76 -20.75 3.69 1.88
CA ALA A 76 -19.56 4.50 1.60
C ALA A 76 -18.31 3.65 1.33
N ASP A 77 -18.00 2.63 2.15
CA ASP A 77 -16.79 1.81 1.96
C ASP A 77 -16.78 1.06 0.63
N VAL A 78 -17.86 0.35 0.28
CA VAL A 78 -17.95 -0.43 -0.96
C VAL A 78 -17.93 0.49 -2.18
N THR A 79 -18.69 1.59 -2.12
CA THR A 79 -18.77 2.57 -3.21
C THR A 79 -17.42 3.26 -3.41
N ILE A 80 -16.74 3.70 -2.35
CA ILE A 80 -15.43 4.34 -2.41
C ILE A 80 -14.39 3.39 -3.01
N ARG A 81 -14.35 2.13 -2.55
CA ARG A 81 -13.43 1.11 -3.12
C ARG A 81 -13.71 0.87 -4.61
N SER A 82 -14.97 0.88 -5.02
CA SER A 82 -15.36 0.76 -6.44
C SER A 82 -14.89 1.96 -7.27
N VAL A 83 -15.07 3.18 -6.75
CA VAL A 83 -14.60 4.41 -7.40
C VAL A 83 -13.07 4.42 -7.48
N LEU A 84 -12.36 3.97 -6.45
CA LEU A 84 -10.91 3.82 -6.46
C LEU A 84 -10.44 2.84 -7.53
N ARG A 85 -11.03 1.63 -7.59
CA ARG A 85 -10.72 0.62 -8.62
C ARG A 85 -10.92 1.14 -10.04
N SER A 86 -11.93 1.96 -10.25
CA SER A 86 -12.27 2.47 -11.58
C SER A 86 -11.31 3.57 -12.06
N ASN A 87 -10.70 4.34 -11.14
CA ASN A 87 -9.91 5.52 -11.50
C ASN A 87 -8.40 5.32 -11.32
N VAL A 88 -8.00 4.50 -10.34
CA VAL A 88 -6.61 4.20 -10.00
C VAL A 88 -6.25 2.83 -10.56
N ALA A 89 -5.44 2.80 -11.64
CA ALA A 89 -5.18 1.62 -12.44
C ALA A 89 -4.60 0.43 -11.66
N HIS A 90 -3.80 0.70 -10.63
CA HIS A 90 -3.10 -0.31 -9.82
C HIS A 90 -3.65 -0.41 -8.39
N TYR A 91 -4.89 0.03 -8.16
CA TYR A 91 -5.51 -0.08 -6.84
C TYR A 91 -6.03 -1.49 -6.59
N GLU A 92 -5.33 -2.21 -5.72
CA GLU A 92 -5.67 -3.55 -5.29
C GLU A 92 -5.89 -3.56 -3.77
N PRO A 93 -7.14 -3.52 -3.28
CA PRO A 93 -7.39 -3.64 -1.85
C PRO A 93 -7.14 -5.08 -1.41
N GLU A 94 -6.09 -5.31 -0.64
CA GLU A 94 -5.77 -6.62 -0.08
C GLU A 94 -6.85 -7.10 0.91
N THR A 95 -7.14 -8.39 0.87
CA THR A 95 -7.91 -9.10 1.89
C THR A 95 -6.99 -9.61 3.00
N VAL A 96 -7.50 -9.57 4.24
CA VAL A 96 -6.79 -9.90 5.48
C VAL A 96 -5.92 -11.16 5.37
N VAL A 97 -4.59 -11.01 5.50
CA VAL A 97 -3.67 -12.15 5.66
C VAL A 97 -3.87 -12.71 7.07
N THR A 98 -4.54 -13.85 7.20
CA THR A 98 -4.66 -14.53 8.49
C THR A 98 -3.44 -15.41 8.74
N GLN A 99 -2.50 -14.92 9.54
CA GLN A 99 -1.42 -15.76 10.06
C GLN A 99 -2.00 -16.65 11.16
N LYS A 100 -2.08 -17.97 10.94
CA LYS A 100 -2.34 -18.91 12.03
C LYS A 100 -1.13 -18.94 12.95
N THR A 101 -1.31 -18.55 14.20
CA THR A 101 -0.34 -18.81 15.27
C THR A 101 -0.27 -20.32 15.47
N GLN A 102 0.81 -20.96 15.02
CA GLN A 102 1.19 -22.28 15.54
C GLN A 102 2.27 -22.05 16.57
N ASP A 103 1.98 -22.43 17.81
CA ASP A 103 2.94 -22.45 18.90
C ASP A 103 4.22 -23.18 18.46
N GLY A 104 5.31 -22.43 18.27
CA GLY A 104 6.66 -22.96 18.22
C GLY A 104 7.26 -23.34 16.85
N CYS A 105 6.66 -23.04 15.70
CA CYS A 105 7.30 -23.29 14.40
C CYS A 105 7.20 -22.11 13.42
N LEU A 106 8.25 -21.90 12.62
CA LEU A 106 8.32 -20.82 11.62
C LEU A 106 7.12 -20.92 10.65
N PRO A 107 6.44 -19.79 10.34
CA PRO A 107 5.22 -19.82 9.55
C PRO A 107 5.50 -20.24 8.10
N SER A 108 4.76 -21.24 7.61
CA SER A 108 4.70 -21.59 6.19
C SER A 108 3.73 -20.66 5.45
N LEU A 109 4.22 -20.05 4.36
CA LEU A 109 3.46 -19.14 3.49
C LEU A 109 2.55 -19.93 2.54
N GLU A 110 1.24 -19.72 2.63
CA GLU A 110 0.31 -20.09 1.55
C GLU A 110 -0.43 -18.84 1.06
N ILE A 111 -0.24 -18.52 -0.23
CA ILE A 111 -1.07 -17.56 -0.96
C ILE A 111 -2.32 -18.33 -1.39
N VAL A 112 -3.46 -18.05 -0.75
CA VAL A 112 -4.75 -18.55 -1.23
C VAL A 112 -5.11 -17.74 -2.48
N ARG A 113 -5.09 -18.41 -3.64
CA ARG A 113 -5.57 -17.88 -4.92
C ARG A 113 -7.10 -17.83 -4.96
#